data_AF-A0A660PAM5-F1
#
_entry.id   AF-A0A660PAM5-F1
#
_cell.length_a   1.000
_cell.length_b   1.000
_cell.length_c   1.000
_cell.angle_alpha   90.00
_cell.angle_beta   90.00
_cell.angle_gamma   90.00
#
_symmetry.space_group_name_H-M   'P 1'
#
loop_
_entity.id
_entity.type
_entity.pdbx_description
1 polymer ?
#
loop_
_entity_poly.entity_id
_entity_poly.type
_entity_poly.pdbx_seq_one_letter_code
_entity_poly.pdbx_strand_id
1 'polypeptide(L)'
;NFEPGLQLSSLRAFLFYDYAFLSDRFSDQAQQIETKDSFKSGYGLGVQLFDLEKDIKISIGWNQDISFNQARLILEFSSEI
;
A
#
# COMPACT_ATOMS: atom_id res chain seq x y z
N ASN A 1 8.37 1.82 -4.78
CA ASN A 1 7.80 0.49 -4.54
C ASN A 1 8.90 -0.55 -4.79
N PHE A 2 9.08 -1.49 -3.86
CA PHE A 2 9.91 -2.67 -4.02
C PHE A 2 9.13 -3.89 -3.51
N GLU A 3 8.93 -4.90 -4.37
CA GLU A 3 8.10 -6.09 -4.07
C GLU A 3 8.81 -7.41 -4.39
N PRO A 4 9.73 -7.90 -3.54
CA PRO A 4 10.34 -9.21 -3.73
C PRO A 4 9.31 -10.30 -3.46
N GLY A 5 9.30 -11.37 -4.26
CA GLY A 5 8.33 -12.43 -4.11
C GLY A 5 8.74 -13.76 -4.72
N LEU A 6 8.01 -14.81 -4.33
CA LEU A 6 8.09 -16.16 -4.85
C LEU A 6 6.82 -16.47 -5.61
N GLN A 7 6.94 -16.93 -6.85
CA GLN A 7 5.83 -17.29 -7.72
C GLN A 7 5.83 -18.79 -8.01
N LEU A 8 4.67 -19.42 -7.87
CA LEU A 8 4.41 -20.83 -8.13
C LEU A 8 3.11 -20.95 -8.94
N SER A 9 3.23 -21.10 -10.25
CA SER A 9 2.09 -21.16 -11.18
C SER A 9 1.18 -19.93 -11.03
N SER A 10 -0.05 -20.10 -10.54
CA SER A 10 -1.06 -19.07 -10.30
C SER A 10 -0.99 -18.44 -8.90
N LEU A 11 -0.04 -18.83 -8.06
CA LEU A 11 0.14 -18.29 -6.71
C LEU A 11 1.44 -17.46 -6.64
N ARG A 12 1.36 -16.26 -6.08
CA ARG A 12 2.54 -15.44 -5.73
C ARG A 12 2.47 -15.05 -4.26
N ALA A 13 3.53 -15.29 -3.51
CA ALA A 13 3.75 -14.69 -2.20
C ALA A 13 4.75 -13.55 -2.35
N PHE A 14 4.49 -12.40 -1.74
CA PHE A 14 5.33 -11.22 -1.89
C PHE A 14 5.46 -10.45 -0.58
N LEU A 15 6.59 -9.77 -0.43
CA LEU A 15 6.75 -8.67 0.52
C LEU A 15 6.59 -7.36 -0.26
N PHE A 16 6.26 -6.28 0.43
CA PHE A 16 6.24 -4.95 -0.18
C PHE A 16 6.83 -3.90 0.76
N TYR A 17 7.47 -2.90 0.16
CA TYR A 17 7.85 -1.65 0.81
C TYR A 17 7.46 -0.48 -0.09
N ASP A 18 6.61 0.39 0.42
CA ASP A 18 6.06 1.54 -0.26
C ASP A 18 6.33 2.83 0.50
N TYR A 19 6.43 3.91 -0.25
CA TYR A 19 6.63 5.24 0.29
C TYR A 19 5.94 6.29 -0.58
N ALA A 20 5.54 7.39 0.05
CA ALA A 20 4.88 8.52 -0.57
C ALA A 20 5.33 9.83 0.09
N PHE A 21 5.51 10.86 -0.74
CA PHE A 21 5.62 12.23 -0.29
C PHE A 21 4.25 12.90 -0.43
N LEU A 22 3.72 13.43 0.66
CA LEU A 22 2.44 14.14 0.70
C LEU A 22 2.74 15.62 0.88
N SER A 23 2.12 16.47 0.07
CA SER A 23 2.24 17.92 0.17
C SER A 23 0.85 18.49 0.42
N ASP A 24 0.56 18.79 1.68
CA ASP A 24 -0.73 19.31 2.11
C ASP A 24 -0.68 20.83 2.10
N ARG A 25 -1.60 21.47 1.36
CA ARG A 25 -1.78 22.92 1.34
C ARG A 25 -2.99 23.30 2.17
N PHE A 26 -2.81 24.17 3.16
CA PHE A 26 -3.90 24.67 3.99
C PHE A 26 -3.79 26.18 4.19
N SER A 27 -4.94 26.81 4.40
CA SER A 27 -5.00 28.23 4.76
C SER A 27 -4.87 28.35 6.27
N ASP A 28 -3.92 29.14 6.74
CA ASP A 28 -3.83 29.50 8.15
C ASP A 28 -4.94 30.51 8.55
N GLN A 29 -5.03 30.82 9.84
CA GLN A 29 -5.99 31.81 10.37
C GLN A 29 -5.71 33.24 9.87
N ALA A 30 -4.53 33.51 9.31
CA ALA A 30 -4.13 34.78 8.72
C ALA A 30 -4.28 34.83 7.18
N GLN A 31 -4.96 33.83 6.58
CA GLN A 31 -5.15 33.68 5.12
C GLN A 31 -3.85 33.49 4.32
N GLN A 32 -2.78 33.05 4.96
CA GLN A 32 -1.58 32.60 4.28
C GLN A 32 -1.74 31.13 3.88
N ILE A 33 -1.26 30.81 2.67
CA ILE A 33 -1.20 29.42 2.20
C ILE A 33 0.09 28.81 2.74
N GLU A 34 -0.05 27.89 3.69
CA GLU A 34 1.06 27.07 4.17
C GLU A 34 1.10 25.76 3.39
N THR A 35 2.32 25.25 3.17
CA THR A 35 2.55 23.92 2.62
C THR A 35 3.25 23.08 3.67
N LYS A 36 2.67 21.93 4.00
CA LYS A 36 3.28 20.94 4.88
C LYS A 36 3.61 19.69 4.09
N ASP A 37 4.89 19.45 3.94
CA ASP A 37 5.38 18.23 3.32
C ASP A 37 5.55 17.14 4.40
N SER A 38 5.10 15.94 4.09
CA SER A 38 5.31 14.78 4.96
C SER A 38 5.72 13.56 4.14
N PHE A 39 6.62 12.77 4.71
CA PHE A 39 7.03 11.48 4.17
C PHE A 39 6.28 10.37 4.90
N LYS A 40 5.60 9.51 4.14
CA LYS A 40 4.94 8.31 4.64
C LYS A 40 5.62 7.09 4.01
N SER A 41 5.85 6.06 4.81
CA SER A 41 6.32 4.76 4.33
C SER A 41 5.58 3.63 5.02
N GLY A 42 5.51 2.50 4.35
CA GLY A 42 4.86 1.30 4.85
C GLY A 42 5.48 0.04 4.26
N TYR A 43 5.25 -1.07 4.94
CA TYR A 43 5.73 -2.38 4.53
C TYR A 43 4.70 -3.45 4.86
N GLY A 44 4.84 -4.60 4.24
CA GLY A 44 3.99 -5.72 4.55
C GLY A 44 4.27 -6.94 3.69
N LEU A 45 3.30 -7.84 3.69
CA LEU A 45 3.35 -9.09 2.95
C LEU A 45 1.97 -9.47 2.44
N GLY A 46 1.94 -10.26 1.38
CA GLY A 46 0.69 -10.73 0.82
C GLY A 46 0.85 -11.97 -0.02
N VAL A 47 -0.31 -12.47 -0.42
CA VAL A 47 -0.50 -13.58 -1.34
C VAL A 47 -1.42 -13.12 -2.47
N GLN A 48 -1.15 -13.60 -3.66
CA GLN A 48 -1.88 -13.25 -4.87
C GLN A 48 -2.20 -14.55 -5.60
N LEU A 49 -3.47 -14.74 -5.95
CA LEU A 49 -3.96 -15.80 -6.82
C LEU A 49 -4.41 -15.15 -8.12
N PHE A 50 -3.82 -15.55 -9.24
CA PHE A 50 -4.11 -14.94 -10.53
C PHE A 50 -4.20 -16.00 -11.64
N ASP A 51 -5.07 -15.75 -12.61
CA ASP A 51 -5.12 -16.44 -13.89
C ASP A 51 -5.06 -15.40 -15.04
N LEU A 52 -5.43 -15.80 -16.27
CA LEU A 52 -5.40 -14.91 -17.44
C LEU A 52 -6.49 -13.84 -17.41
N GLU A 53 -7.55 -14.03 -16.62
CA GLU A 53 -8.75 -13.19 -16.63
C GLU A 53 -9.01 -12.51 -15.28
N LYS A 54 -8.51 -13.08 -14.17
CA LYS A 54 -8.84 -12.72 -12.80
C LYS A 54 -7.61 -12.65 -11.91
N ASP A 55 -7.65 -11.73 -10.96
CA ASP A 55 -6.62 -11.55 -9.96
C ASP A 55 -7.26 -11.31 -8.59
N ILE A 56 -6.76 -11.99 -7.57
CA ILE A 56 -7.14 -11.83 -6.17
C ILE A 56 -5.87 -11.62 -5.37
N LYS A 57 -5.68 -10.42 -4.83
CA LYS A 57 -4.55 -10.08 -3.97
C LYS A 57 -5.04 -9.83 -2.54
N ILE A 58 -4.42 -10.51 -1.59
CA ILE A 58 -4.65 -10.36 -0.16
C ILE A 58 -3.34 -9.95 0.48
N SER A 59 -3.32 -8.83 1.20
CA SER A 59 -2.12 -8.38 1.89
C SER A 59 -2.40 -7.76 3.25
N ILE A 60 -1.41 -7.84 4.12
CA ILE A 60 -1.39 -7.14 5.41
C ILE A 60 -0.21 -6.19 5.43
N GLY A 61 -0.43 -4.98 5.94
CA GLY A 61 0.59 -3.94 5.94
C GLY A 61 0.58 -3.07 7.19
N TRP A 62 1.74 -2.47 7.44
CA TRP A 62 2.01 -1.53 8.51
C TRP A 62 2.63 -0.25 7.94
N ASN A 63 2.49 0.84 8.68
CA ASN A 63 3.20 2.09 8.43
C ASN A 63 3.61 2.70 9.78
N GLN A 64 4.33 3.81 9.74
CA GLN A 64 4.78 4.52 10.95
C GLN A 64 3.66 5.05 11.86
N ASP A 65 2.42 5.11 11.37
CA ASP A 65 1.26 5.64 12.09
C ASP A 65 0.37 4.52 12.69
N ILE A 66 0.68 3.25 12.43
CA ILE A 66 -0.14 2.08 12.80
C ILE A 66 0.65 1.17 13.74
N SER A 67 0.05 0.81 14.87
CA SER A 67 0.66 -0.16 15.81
C SER A 67 0.70 -1.56 15.21
N PHE A 68 1.65 -2.40 15.64
CA PHE A 68 1.83 -3.74 15.08
C PHE A 68 0.56 -4.63 15.18
N ASN A 69 -0.21 -4.47 16.26
CA ASN A 69 -1.49 -5.16 16.48
C ASN A 69 -2.68 -4.57 15.69
N GLN A 70 -2.46 -3.59 14.82
CA GLN A 70 -3.47 -2.89 14.03
C GLN A 70 -3.18 -2.96 12.53
N ALA A 71 -2.55 -4.05 12.07
CA ALA A 71 -2.21 -4.28 10.67
C ALA A 71 -3.42 -3.99 9.75
N ARG A 72 -3.18 -3.29 8.64
CA ARG A 72 -4.21 -3.01 7.65
C ARG A 72 -4.34 -4.21 6.71
N LEU A 73 -5.53 -4.80 6.66
CA LEU A 73 -5.90 -5.79 5.65
C LEU A 73 -6.31 -5.10 4.35
N ILE A 74 -5.78 -5.57 3.23
CA ILE A 74 -6.10 -5.10 1.88
C ILE A 74 -6.54 -6.31 1.06
N LEU A 75 -7.69 -6.18 0.40
CA LEU A 75 -8.25 -7.15 -0.52
C LEU A 75 -8.48 -6.45 -1.86
N GLU A 76 -7.83 -6.93 -2.91
CA GLU A 76 -7.97 -6.41 -4.26
C GLU A 76 -8.47 -7.54 -5.17
N PHE A 77 -9.49 -7.22 -5.95
CA PHE A 77 -10.08 -8.12 -6.93
C PHE A 77 -10.05 -7.40 -8.27
N SER A 78 -9.42 -8.00 -9.27
CA SER A 78 -9.44 -7.49 -10.63
C SER A 78 -9.92 -8.57 -11.60
N SER A 79 -10.58 -8.13 -12.67
CA SER A 79 -11.03 -8.98 -13.76
C SER A 79 -10.91 -8.19 -15.05
N GLU A 80 -10.31 -8.79 -16.08
CA GLU A 80 -10.48 -8.31 -17.45
C GLU A 80 -11.88 -8.79 -17.91
N ILE A 81 -12.72 -7.86 -18.36
CA ILE A 81 -14.01 -8.14 -19.01
C ILE A 81 -13.93 -7.65 -20.45
#